data_AF-A0A0N9UFQ7-F1
#
_entry.id   AF-A0A0N9UFQ7-F1
#
_cell.length_a   1.000
_cell.length_b   1.000
_cell.length_c   1.000
_cell.angle_alpha   90.00
_cell.angle_beta   90.00
_cell.angle_gamma   90.00
#
_symmetry.space_group_name_H-M   'P 1'
#
loop_
_entity.id
_entity.type
_entity.pdbx_description
1 polymer ?
#
loop_
_entity_poly.entity_id
_entity_poly.type
_entity_poly.pdbx_seq_one_letter_code
_entity_poly.pdbx_strand_id
1 'polypeptide(L)'
;MAKSTRQYVFEGMELLPSALIPFVEKRLETSLKGHWQLEVIERVQGLRPNSTGEVGWDQQGLLKTMMAFWKDAFANVLGHPERSYVSELLDVRNKLSHNENFSYDDAERALDSMRRLMEAISAGEVAEQLGKMRDTILRTKFTELQRNEERRKTQRLEISVETVAGLLPWRDVVEPHQDVATGEFQQAEFAADLAKVHSGSAPSEYRDPRQFFSRTYLTEGLSTLLIGAAKRLSGSGGDPVVELQTNFGGGKTHSMLALYHMAGQTPVQCPPSAPMAHI
;
A
#
# COMPACT_ATOMS: atom_id res chain seq x y z
N MET A 1 -21.65 12.37 -18.44
CA MET A 1 -20.99 11.23 -17.75
C MET A 1 -19.58 11.67 -17.38
N ALA A 2 -19.10 11.37 -16.17
CA ALA A 2 -17.70 11.63 -15.81
C ALA A 2 -16.79 10.76 -16.68
N LYS A 3 -15.73 11.34 -17.26
CA LYS A 3 -14.78 10.59 -18.08
C LYS A 3 -13.97 9.65 -17.17
N SER A 4 -13.72 8.43 -17.64
CA SER A 4 -12.84 7.50 -16.92
C SER A 4 -11.37 7.95 -17.03
N THR A 5 -10.52 7.49 -16.09
CA THR A 5 -9.06 7.71 -16.15
C THR A 5 -8.48 7.28 -17.50
N ARG A 6 -8.85 6.09 -17.99
CA ARG A 6 -8.49 5.59 -19.32
C ARG A 6 -8.91 6.53 -20.43
N GLN A 7 -10.12 7.11 -20.36
CA GLN A 7 -10.62 8.02 -21.39
C GLN A 7 -9.75 9.29 -21.48
N TYR A 8 -9.29 9.83 -20.35
CA TYR A 8 -8.35 10.95 -20.36
C TYR A 8 -7.01 10.58 -21.00
N VAL A 9 -6.45 9.41 -20.67
CA VAL A 9 -5.19 8.95 -21.28
C VAL A 9 -5.36 8.75 -22.79
N PHE A 10 -6.47 8.17 -23.22
CA PHE A 10 -6.81 7.99 -24.64
C PHE A 10 -6.90 9.33 -25.37
N GLU A 11 -7.69 10.27 -24.84
CA GLU A 11 -7.80 11.61 -25.42
C GLU A 11 -6.46 12.34 -25.47
N GLY A 12 -5.60 12.18 -24.45
CA GLY A 12 -4.27 12.77 -24.44
C GLY A 12 -3.36 12.18 -25.53
N MET A 13 -3.43 10.87 -25.74
CA MET A 13 -2.69 10.19 -26.82
C MET A 13 -3.16 10.64 -28.21
N GLU A 14 -4.46 10.91 -28.40
CA GLU A 14 -5.01 11.43 -29.66
C GLU A 14 -4.53 12.85 -29.99
N LEU A 15 -4.06 13.62 -29.01
CA LEU A 15 -3.49 14.94 -29.24
C LEU A 15 -2.03 14.90 -29.72
N LEU A 16 -1.30 13.80 -29.49
CA LEU A 16 0.13 13.74 -29.80
C LEU A 16 0.46 13.83 -31.30
N PRO A 17 -0.26 13.14 -32.21
CA PRO A 17 0.10 13.11 -33.63
C PRO A 17 0.13 14.51 -34.27
N SER A 18 -0.79 15.40 -33.91
CA SER A 18 -0.88 16.75 -34.51
C SER A 18 0.37 17.59 -34.25
N ALA A 19 1.03 17.39 -33.11
CA ALA A 19 2.28 18.08 -32.76
C ALA A 19 3.53 17.29 -33.16
N LEU A 20 3.52 15.96 -33.02
CA LEU A 20 4.69 15.13 -33.26
C LEU A 20 4.98 14.89 -34.74
N ILE A 21 3.97 14.70 -35.60
CA ILE A 21 4.17 14.42 -37.03
C ILE A 21 5.03 15.51 -37.69
N PRO A 22 4.67 16.82 -37.66
CA PRO A 22 5.46 17.84 -38.34
C PRO A 22 6.88 17.97 -37.77
N PHE A 23 7.07 17.72 -36.48
CA PHE A 23 8.39 17.70 -35.86
C PHE A 23 9.23 16.52 -36.36
N VAL A 24 8.66 15.30 -36.34
CA VAL A 24 9.34 14.07 -36.74
C VAL A 24 9.73 14.11 -38.22
N GLU A 25 8.81 14.50 -39.10
CA GLU A 25 9.08 14.58 -40.54
C GLU A 25 10.19 15.57 -40.84
N LYS A 26 10.14 16.78 -40.26
CA LYS A 26 11.18 17.80 -40.44
C LYS A 26 12.55 17.31 -39.95
N ARG A 27 12.60 16.57 -38.82
CA ARG A 27 13.86 16.02 -38.28
C ARG A 27 14.43 14.92 -39.15
N LEU A 28 13.58 14.02 -39.66
CA LEU A 28 13.98 12.94 -40.56
C LEU A 28 14.48 13.50 -41.89
N GLU A 29 13.75 14.45 -42.49
CA GLU A 29 14.14 15.11 -43.74
C GLU A 29 15.48 15.85 -43.62
N THR A 30 15.73 16.50 -42.48
CA THR A 30 16.99 17.23 -42.27
C THR A 30 18.19 16.29 -42.04
N SER A 31 17.97 15.14 -41.41
CA SER A 31 19.07 14.29 -40.90
C SER A 31 19.40 13.14 -41.85
N LEU A 32 18.42 12.62 -42.58
CA LEU A 32 18.58 11.50 -43.51
C LEU A 32 18.75 12.02 -44.94
N LYS A 33 19.61 11.36 -45.73
CA LYS A 33 19.85 11.73 -47.13
C LYS A 33 18.94 10.90 -48.03
N GLY A 34 18.13 11.56 -48.87
CA GLY A 34 17.25 10.89 -49.84
C GLY A 34 15.82 10.70 -49.34
N HIS A 35 15.16 9.62 -49.75
CA HIS A 35 13.77 9.32 -49.42
C HIS A 35 13.64 8.66 -48.03
N TRP A 36 13.62 9.48 -46.98
CA TRP A 36 13.52 9.03 -45.59
C TRP A 36 12.28 8.15 -45.33
N GLN A 37 11.20 8.31 -46.11
CA GLN A 37 9.96 7.54 -45.95
C GLN A 37 10.19 6.04 -46.14
N LEU A 38 11.03 5.65 -47.12
CA LEU A 38 11.36 4.25 -47.38
C LEU A 38 12.17 3.65 -46.22
N GLU A 39 13.16 4.39 -45.72
CA GLU A 39 14.01 3.96 -44.62
C GLU A 39 13.21 3.75 -43.33
N VAL A 40 12.22 4.62 -43.07
CA VAL A 40 11.29 4.46 -41.94
C VAL A 40 10.44 3.21 -42.09
N ILE A 41 9.84 2.98 -43.26
CA ILE A 41 8.98 1.80 -43.52
C ILE A 41 9.78 0.50 -43.42
N GLU A 42 11.04 0.49 -43.85
CA GLU A 42 11.92 -0.69 -43.75
C GLU A 42 12.36 -0.97 -42.30
N ARG A 43 12.73 0.06 -41.54
CA ARG A 43 13.29 -0.09 -40.19
C ARG A 43 12.22 -0.26 -39.11
N VAL A 44 11.03 0.30 -39.31
CA VAL A 44 9.94 0.30 -38.32
C VAL A 44 8.80 -0.58 -38.78
N GLN A 45 8.68 -1.76 -38.15
CA GLN A 45 7.60 -2.69 -38.43
C GLN A 45 6.22 -2.12 -38.05
N GLY A 46 5.25 -2.24 -38.97
CA GLY A 46 3.85 -1.89 -38.75
C GLY A 46 3.38 -0.63 -39.46
N LEU A 47 4.31 0.17 -40.00
CA LEU A 47 3.97 1.32 -40.84
C LEU A 47 3.65 0.87 -42.27
N ARG A 48 2.61 1.46 -42.86
CA ARG A 48 2.23 1.24 -44.26
C ARG A 48 2.10 2.59 -44.97
N PRO A 49 2.48 2.69 -46.25
CA PRO A 49 2.22 3.89 -47.02
C PRO A 49 0.71 4.08 -47.20
N ASN A 50 0.26 5.33 -47.13
CA ASN A 50 -1.12 5.70 -47.45
C ASN A 50 -1.32 5.71 -48.98
N SER A 51 -2.55 5.99 -49.44
CA SER A 51 -2.89 6.03 -50.86
C SER A 51 -2.15 7.13 -51.65
N THR A 52 -1.55 8.11 -50.98
CA THR A 52 -0.76 9.20 -51.58
C THR A 52 0.76 8.92 -51.58
N GLY A 53 1.19 7.77 -51.01
CA GLY A 53 2.60 7.38 -50.94
C GLY A 53 3.38 7.98 -49.76
N GLU A 54 2.71 8.66 -48.85
CA GLU A 54 3.27 9.17 -47.59
C GLU A 54 3.14 8.12 -46.48
N VAL A 55 3.87 8.31 -45.38
CA VAL A 55 3.83 7.38 -44.24
C VAL A 55 2.49 7.51 -43.51
N GLY A 56 1.72 6.42 -43.42
CA GLY A 56 0.49 6.37 -42.63
C GLY A 56 0.81 6.33 -41.14
N TRP A 57 0.98 7.50 -40.52
CA TRP A 57 1.32 7.61 -39.10
C TRP A 57 0.18 7.16 -38.19
N ASP A 58 0.47 6.18 -37.33
CA ASP A 58 -0.31 5.90 -36.12
C ASP A 58 0.52 6.27 -34.88
N GLN A 59 -0.12 6.37 -33.72
CA GLN A 59 0.56 6.76 -32.46
C GLN A 59 1.76 5.86 -32.15
N GLN A 60 1.65 4.55 -32.38
CA GLN A 60 2.74 3.62 -32.08
C GLN A 60 3.86 3.70 -33.09
N GLY A 61 3.55 3.77 -34.38
CA GLY A 61 4.53 3.94 -35.44
C GLY A 61 5.34 5.21 -35.24
N LEU A 62 4.69 6.33 -34.87
CA LEU A 62 5.35 7.60 -34.61
C LEU A 62 6.36 7.50 -33.45
N LEU A 63 5.94 6.96 -32.30
CA LEU A 63 6.81 6.77 -31.15
C LEU A 63 7.93 5.75 -31.41
N LYS A 64 7.64 4.66 -32.15
CA LYS A 64 8.65 3.67 -32.56
C LYS A 64 9.68 4.28 -33.50
N THR A 65 9.28 5.14 -34.43
CA THR A 65 10.19 5.85 -35.32
C THR A 65 11.12 6.76 -34.54
N MET A 66 10.60 7.53 -33.58
CA MET A 66 11.46 8.35 -32.70
C MET A 66 12.51 7.50 -31.97
N MET A 67 12.12 6.32 -31.46
CA MET A 67 13.05 5.39 -30.80
C MET A 67 14.08 4.79 -31.77
N ALA A 68 13.65 4.36 -32.96
CA ALA A 68 14.50 3.69 -33.94
C ALA A 68 15.56 4.64 -34.52
N PHE A 69 15.18 5.89 -34.79
CA PHE A 69 16.04 6.92 -35.38
C PHE A 69 16.59 7.88 -34.32
N TRP A 70 16.61 7.50 -33.04
CA TRP A 70 16.99 8.41 -31.96
C TRP A 70 18.36 9.05 -32.19
N LYS A 71 19.39 8.22 -32.42
CA LYS A 71 20.77 8.69 -32.65
C LYS A 71 20.90 9.44 -33.98
N ASP A 72 20.14 9.02 -34.98
CA ASP A 72 20.30 9.47 -36.36
C ASP A 72 19.63 10.84 -36.57
N ALA A 73 18.46 11.08 -35.95
CA ALA A 73 17.63 12.27 -36.20
C ALA A 73 17.27 13.11 -34.96
N PHE A 74 17.27 12.55 -33.74
CA PHE A 74 16.68 13.22 -32.56
C PHE A 74 17.69 13.62 -31.47
N ALA A 75 18.79 12.89 -31.31
CA ALA A 75 19.76 13.05 -30.21
C ALA A 75 20.46 14.41 -30.17
N ASN A 76 20.45 15.16 -31.28
CA ASN A 76 21.02 16.51 -31.34
C ASN A 76 20.09 17.59 -30.79
N VAL A 77 18.80 17.29 -30.60
CA VAL A 77 17.79 18.27 -30.14
C VAL A 77 17.11 17.80 -28.85
N LEU A 78 16.84 16.50 -28.74
CA LEU A 78 16.21 15.88 -27.59
C LEU A 78 17.25 15.08 -26.80
N GLY A 79 17.22 15.21 -25.48
CA GLY A 79 18.15 14.58 -24.57
C GLY A 79 17.73 13.18 -24.12
N HIS A 80 18.48 12.64 -23.16
CA HIS A 80 18.15 11.34 -22.56
C HIS A 80 16.75 11.31 -21.89
N PRO A 81 16.30 12.33 -21.14
CA PRO A 81 14.98 12.33 -20.51
C PRO A 81 13.84 12.18 -21.52
N GLU A 82 13.91 12.88 -22.65
CA GLU A 82 12.89 12.83 -23.69
C GLU A 82 12.80 11.42 -24.30
N ARG A 83 13.94 10.76 -24.49
CA ARG A 83 13.95 9.36 -24.95
C ARG A 83 13.21 8.44 -23.98
N SER A 84 13.40 8.64 -22.68
CA SER A 84 12.71 7.88 -21.65
C SER A 84 11.20 8.16 -21.69
N TYR A 85 10.78 9.41 -21.93
CA TYR A 85 9.36 9.73 -22.11
C TYR A 85 8.77 9.01 -23.32
N VAL A 86 9.46 9.00 -24.48
CA VAL A 86 9.00 8.25 -25.65
C VAL A 86 8.84 6.76 -25.35
N SER A 87 9.80 6.16 -24.64
CA SER A 87 9.73 4.75 -24.23
C SER A 87 8.54 4.49 -23.30
N GLU A 88 8.30 5.34 -22.32
CA GLU A 88 7.17 5.21 -21.41
C GLU A 88 5.82 5.36 -22.15
N LEU A 89 5.73 6.29 -23.10
CA LEU A 89 4.52 6.48 -23.92
C LEU A 89 4.22 5.29 -24.83
N LEU A 90 5.25 4.55 -25.27
CA LEU A 90 5.03 3.28 -25.98
C LEU A 90 4.33 2.27 -25.07
N ASP A 91 4.74 2.16 -23.81
CA ASP A 91 4.10 1.26 -22.84
C ASP A 91 2.67 1.71 -22.53
N VAL A 92 2.44 3.01 -22.34
CA VAL A 92 1.09 3.59 -22.16
C VAL A 92 0.18 3.28 -23.34
N ARG A 93 0.66 3.47 -24.59
CA ARG A 93 -0.10 3.12 -25.80
C ARG A 93 -0.41 1.63 -25.84
N ASN A 94 0.57 0.77 -25.54
CA ASN A 94 0.36 -0.68 -25.51
C ASN A 94 -0.75 -1.07 -24.52
N LYS A 95 -0.72 -0.52 -23.30
CA LYS A 95 -1.79 -0.71 -22.30
C LYS A 95 -3.16 -0.26 -22.81
N LEU A 96 -3.24 0.90 -23.47
CA LEU A 96 -4.48 1.39 -24.08
C LEU A 96 -5.03 0.41 -25.13
N SER A 97 -4.16 -0.14 -25.98
CA SER A 97 -4.53 -1.09 -27.03
C SER A 97 -5.00 -2.46 -26.49
N HIS A 98 -4.49 -2.87 -25.32
CA HIS A 98 -4.94 -4.07 -24.62
C HIS A 98 -6.19 -3.84 -23.73
N ASN A 99 -6.78 -2.64 -23.79
CA ASN A 99 -7.94 -2.26 -22.99
C ASN A 99 -7.72 -2.42 -21.47
N GLU A 100 -6.49 -2.19 -21.02
CA GLU A 100 -6.15 -2.24 -19.60
C GLU A 100 -6.72 -1.04 -18.83
N ASN A 101 -6.91 -1.23 -17.52
CA ASN A 101 -7.36 -0.19 -16.62
C ASN A 101 -6.19 0.71 -16.20
N PHE A 102 -6.47 2.00 -16.03
CA PHE A 102 -5.50 2.97 -15.53
C PHE A 102 -5.91 3.43 -14.13
N SER A 103 -5.01 3.36 -13.16
CA SER A 103 -5.20 4.05 -11.88
C SER A 103 -5.10 5.56 -12.06
N TYR A 104 -5.49 6.33 -11.03
CA TYR A 104 -5.29 7.78 -11.05
C TYR A 104 -3.82 8.17 -11.15
N ASP A 105 -2.93 7.39 -10.53
CA ASP A 105 -1.48 7.60 -10.58
C ASP A 105 -0.91 7.30 -11.96
N ASP A 106 -1.32 6.18 -12.57
CA ASP A 106 -0.89 5.83 -13.93
C ASP A 106 -1.35 6.87 -14.95
N ALA A 107 -2.60 7.34 -14.83
CA ALA A 107 -3.17 8.30 -15.76
C ALA A 107 -2.53 9.69 -15.63
N GLU A 108 -2.28 10.15 -14.40
CA GLU A 108 -1.57 11.40 -14.14
C GLU A 108 -0.14 11.34 -14.67
N ARG A 109 0.57 10.24 -14.41
CA ARG A 109 1.93 10.02 -14.89
C ARG A 109 2.01 10.01 -16.41
N ALA A 110 1.09 9.29 -17.06
CA ALA A 110 1.01 9.22 -18.51
C ALA A 110 0.82 10.61 -19.13
N LEU A 111 -0.12 11.41 -18.60
CA LEU A 111 -0.37 12.78 -19.08
C LEU A 111 0.82 13.71 -18.82
N ASP A 112 1.54 13.57 -17.70
CA ASP A 112 2.76 14.35 -17.44
C ASP A 112 3.88 14.00 -18.43
N SER A 113 4.09 12.71 -18.72
CA SER A 113 5.06 12.27 -19.72
C SER A 113 4.71 12.77 -21.13
N MET A 114 3.43 12.77 -21.50
CA MET A 114 2.95 13.40 -22.74
C MET A 114 3.26 14.90 -22.76
N ARG A 115 2.90 15.63 -21.69
CA ARG A 115 3.10 17.08 -21.57
C ARG A 115 4.58 17.45 -21.71
N ARG A 116 5.47 16.77 -20.98
CA ARG A 116 6.92 17.04 -21.02
C ARG A 116 7.52 16.82 -22.40
N LEU A 117 7.09 15.78 -23.11
CA LEU A 117 7.52 15.56 -24.49
C LEU A 117 7.04 16.69 -25.41
N MET A 118 5.80 17.16 -25.23
CA MET A 118 5.26 18.28 -26.01
C MET A 118 6.00 19.59 -25.73
N GLU A 119 6.36 19.85 -24.46
CA GLU A 119 7.19 20.99 -24.07
C GLU A 119 8.58 20.92 -24.71
N ALA A 120 9.21 19.74 -24.73
CA ALA A 120 10.54 19.54 -25.31
C ALA A 120 10.58 19.82 -26.83
N ILE A 121 9.48 19.60 -27.54
CA ILE A 121 9.34 19.93 -28.98
C ILE A 121 8.75 21.33 -29.23
N SER A 122 8.59 22.15 -28.17
CA SER A 122 7.97 23.49 -28.23
C SER A 122 6.50 23.50 -28.70
N ALA A 123 5.76 22.42 -28.49
CA ALA A 123 4.32 22.32 -28.75
C ALA A 123 3.49 22.79 -27.54
N GLY A 124 3.61 24.08 -27.21
CA GLY A 124 3.03 24.67 -25.99
C GLY A 124 1.51 24.53 -25.86
N GLU A 125 0.77 24.66 -26.96
CA GLU A 125 -0.70 24.55 -26.95
C GLU A 125 -1.16 23.14 -26.55
N VAL A 126 -0.57 22.10 -27.14
CA VAL A 126 -0.89 20.70 -26.81
C VAL A 126 -0.43 20.36 -25.39
N ALA A 127 0.75 20.86 -24.98
CA ALA A 127 1.23 20.71 -23.60
C ALA A 127 0.25 21.31 -22.58
N GLU A 128 -0.30 22.49 -22.85
CA GLU A 128 -1.28 23.13 -21.97
C GLU A 128 -2.58 22.32 -21.86
N GLN A 129 -3.08 21.78 -22.98
CA GLN A 129 -4.26 20.91 -22.99
C GLN A 129 -4.03 19.65 -22.13
N LEU A 130 -2.89 18.98 -22.29
CA LEU A 130 -2.50 17.83 -21.47
C LEU A 130 -2.38 18.19 -19.98
N GLY A 131 -1.84 19.38 -19.67
CA GLY A 131 -1.78 19.92 -18.32
C GLY A 131 -3.18 20.08 -17.69
N LYS A 132 -4.15 20.64 -18.42
CA LYS A 132 -5.54 20.78 -17.95
C LYS A 132 -6.20 19.43 -17.68
N MET A 133 -5.94 18.44 -18.53
CA MET A 133 -6.44 17.08 -18.33
C MET A 133 -5.85 16.45 -17.06
N ARG A 134 -4.54 16.60 -16.87
CA ARG A 134 -3.81 16.12 -15.69
C ARG A 134 -4.33 16.75 -14.40
N ASP A 135 -4.53 18.07 -14.39
CA ASP A 135 -5.05 18.78 -13.22
C ASP A 135 -6.47 18.33 -12.86
N THR A 136 -7.29 17.99 -13.86
CA THR A 136 -8.63 17.44 -13.65
C THR A 136 -8.57 16.06 -12.98
N ILE A 137 -7.65 15.19 -13.42
CA ILE A 137 -7.40 13.88 -12.79
C ILE A 137 -6.96 14.06 -11.34
N LEU A 138 -6.00 14.95 -11.08
CA LEU A 138 -5.50 15.22 -9.73
C LEU A 138 -6.60 15.73 -8.79
N ARG A 139 -7.40 16.70 -9.24
CA ARG A 139 -8.54 17.22 -8.46
C ARG A 139 -9.54 16.11 -8.11
N THR A 140 -9.82 15.23 -9.08
CA THR A 140 -10.72 14.09 -8.88
C THR A 140 -10.14 13.11 -7.86
N LYS A 141 -8.87 12.71 -8.03
CA LYS A 141 -8.13 11.84 -7.12
C LYS A 141 -8.17 12.36 -5.69
N PHE A 142 -7.82 13.64 -5.48
CA PHE A 142 -7.80 14.22 -4.14
C PHE A 142 -9.19 14.30 -3.50
N THR A 143 -10.21 14.62 -4.29
CA THR A 143 -11.61 14.62 -3.81
C THR A 143 -12.04 13.22 -3.37
N GLU A 144 -11.67 12.19 -4.13
CA GLU A 144 -11.98 10.79 -3.78
C GLU A 144 -11.21 10.30 -2.56
N LEU A 145 -9.94 10.67 -2.42
CA LEU A 145 -9.14 10.37 -1.24
C LEU A 145 -9.75 11.00 0.02
N GLN A 146 -10.15 12.27 -0.05
CA GLN A 146 -10.84 12.95 1.06
C GLN A 146 -12.14 12.24 1.45
N ARG A 147 -12.98 11.90 0.47
CA ARG A 147 -14.23 11.14 0.73
C ARG A 147 -13.95 9.78 1.36
N ASN A 148 -12.90 9.09 0.91
CA ASN A 148 -12.51 7.80 1.49
C ASN A 148 -11.98 7.94 2.92
N GLU A 149 -11.23 8.99 3.22
CA GLU A 149 -10.79 9.31 4.58
C GLU A 149 -11.96 9.68 5.50
N GLU A 150 -12.91 10.48 5.04
CA GLU A 150 -14.14 10.80 5.77
C GLU A 150 -14.95 9.54 6.08
N ARG A 151 -15.17 8.67 5.08
CA ARG A 151 -15.83 7.37 5.29
C ARG A 151 -15.10 6.50 6.32
N ARG A 152 -13.77 6.46 6.26
CA ARG A 152 -12.93 5.73 7.24
C ARG A 152 -13.05 6.33 8.65
N LYS A 153 -13.10 7.66 8.78
CA LYS A 153 -13.31 8.35 10.06
C LYS A 153 -14.68 8.02 10.63
N THR A 154 -15.73 8.07 9.82
CA THR A 154 -17.11 7.74 10.24
C THR A 154 -17.24 6.27 10.63
N GLN A 155 -16.67 5.34 9.85
CA GLN A 155 -16.66 3.91 10.19
C GLN A 155 -15.93 3.58 11.50
N ARG A 156 -14.93 4.39 11.90
CA ARG A 156 -14.27 4.23 13.21
C ARG A 156 -15.07 4.77 14.39
N LEU A 157 -16.08 5.60 14.16
CA LEU A 157 -16.94 6.17 15.20
C LEU A 157 -18.18 5.31 15.49
N GLU A 158 -18.48 4.33 14.64
CA GLU A 158 -19.49 3.30 14.88
C GLU A 158 -18.92 2.13 15.72
N ILE A 159 -18.49 2.42 16.94
CA ILE A 159 -18.69 1.41 17.99
C ILE A 159 -20.20 1.46 18.25
N SER A 160 -20.95 0.47 17.81
CA SER A 160 -22.38 0.40 18.11
C SER A 160 -22.55 0.35 19.63
N VAL A 161 -23.06 1.44 20.21
CA VAL A 161 -23.61 1.45 21.57
C VAL A 161 -25.10 1.06 21.49
N GLU A 162 -25.44 0.14 20.60
CA GLU A 162 -26.75 -0.49 20.63
C GLU A 162 -26.68 -1.55 21.74
N THR A 163 -27.14 -1.16 22.93
CA THR A 163 -27.43 -2.14 23.99
C THR A 163 -28.43 -3.14 23.41
N VAL A 164 -28.07 -4.43 23.40
CA VAL A 164 -29.01 -5.50 23.06
C VAL A 164 -30.28 -5.28 23.88
N ALA A 165 -31.43 -5.11 23.21
CA ALA A 165 -32.69 -4.83 23.89
C ALA A 165 -32.99 -5.91 24.92
N GLY A 166 -33.23 -5.52 26.17
CA GLY A 166 -33.52 -6.44 27.28
C GLY A 166 -32.35 -6.67 28.26
N LEU A 167 -31.15 -6.13 28.02
CA LEU A 167 -30.08 -6.14 29.03
C LEU A 167 -30.21 -4.94 29.98
N LEU A 168 -30.17 -5.22 31.28
CA LEU A 168 -30.07 -4.18 32.31
C LEU A 168 -28.68 -3.51 32.26
N PRO A 169 -28.58 -2.21 32.57
CA PRO A 169 -27.29 -1.54 32.76
C PRO A 169 -26.40 -2.33 33.71
N TRP A 170 -25.08 -2.40 33.44
CA TRP A 170 -24.15 -3.17 34.29
C TRP A 170 -24.19 -2.72 35.77
N ARG A 171 -24.50 -1.44 36.02
CA ARG A 171 -24.63 -0.86 37.36
C ARG A 171 -25.79 -1.48 38.16
N ASP A 172 -26.77 -2.04 37.46
CA ASP A 172 -27.97 -2.65 38.06
C ASP A 172 -27.82 -4.17 38.23
N VAL A 173 -26.77 -4.78 37.65
CA VAL A 173 -26.54 -6.24 37.69
C VAL A 173 -25.19 -6.64 38.28
N VAL A 174 -24.29 -5.68 38.54
CA VAL A 174 -22.98 -5.92 39.14
C VAL A 174 -22.79 -4.99 40.33
N GLU A 175 -22.53 -5.58 41.49
CA GLU A 175 -22.02 -4.85 42.66
C GLU A 175 -20.50 -4.67 42.53
N PRO A 176 -19.99 -3.42 42.50
CA PRO A 176 -18.55 -3.19 42.54
C PRO A 176 -17.92 -3.77 43.80
N HIS A 177 -16.67 -4.23 43.69
CA HIS A 177 -15.92 -4.68 44.86
C HIS A 177 -15.77 -3.54 45.89
N GLN A 178 -15.65 -3.89 47.17
CA GLN A 178 -15.79 -2.94 48.28
C GLN A 178 -14.77 -1.79 48.25
N ASP A 179 -13.54 -2.06 47.80
CA ASP A 179 -12.47 -1.08 47.57
C ASP A 179 -12.85 -0.01 46.53
N VAL A 180 -13.49 -0.41 45.43
CA VAL A 180 -14.00 0.48 44.38
C VAL A 180 -15.23 1.23 44.86
N ALA A 181 -16.13 0.56 45.59
CA ALA A 181 -17.37 1.15 46.09
C ALA A 181 -17.13 2.22 47.17
N THR A 182 -16.09 2.03 48.01
CA THR A 182 -15.76 2.94 49.12
C THR A 182 -14.77 4.04 48.73
N GLY A 183 -14.13 3.93 47.56
CA GLY A 183 -13.15 4.92 47.09
C GLY A 183 -11.77 4.76 47.72
N GLU A 184 -11.51 3.71 48.50
CA GLU A 184 -10.19 3.34 49.05
C GLU A 184 -9.28 2.70 47.99
N PHE A 185 -9.36 3.18 46.74
CA PHE A 185 -8.66 2.61 45.60
C PHE A 185 -7.20 3.11 45.53
N GLN A 186 -6.24 2.19 45.59
CA GLN A 186 -4.84 2.48 45.25
C GLN A 186 -4.52 1.97 43.83
N GLN A 187 -4.36 2.91 42.89
CA GLN A 187 -4.06 2.63 41.48
C GLN A 187 -2.78 1.78 41.28
N ALA A 188 -1.87 1.79 42.26
CA ALA A 188 -0.64 1.01 42.28
C ALA A 188 -0.85 -0.50 42.57
N GLU A 189 -1.99 -0.90 43.14
CA GLU A 189 -2.25 -2.30 43.52
C GLU A 189 -2.73 -3.17 42.35
N PHE A 190 -3.26 -2.57 41.27
CA PHE A 190 -3.79 -3.29 40.10
C PHE A 190 -2.76 -3.51 38.97
N ALA A 191 -1.55 -2.98 39.11
CA ALA A 191 -0.47 -3.25 38.18
C ALA A 191 0.14 -4.62 38.49
N ALA A 192 -0.29 -5.63 37.73
CA ALA A 192 0.29 -6.95 37.81
C ALA A 192 1.81 -6.89 37.56
N ASP A 193 2.61 -7.39 38.51
CA ASP A 193 4.07 -7.37 38.48
C ASP A 193 4.62 -8.78 38.66
N LEU A 194 5.14 -9.34 37.58
CA LEU A 194 5.68 -10.69 37.55
C LEU A 194 6.89 -10.87 38.48
N ALA A 195 7.72 -9.84 38.67
CA ALA A 195 8.90 -9.92 39.53
C ALA A 195 8.49 -10.01 41.02
N LYS A 196 7.46 -9.25 41.42
CA LYS A 196 6.89 -9.35 42.78
C LYS A 196 6.22 -10.69 43.04
N VAL A 197 5.55 -11.26 42.03
CA VAL A 197 4.95 -12.60 42.15
C VAL A 197 6.04 -13.66 42.27
N HIS A 198 7.10 -13.57 41.46
CA HIS A 198 8.23 -14.49 41.52
C HIS A 198 8.98 -14.45 42.86
N SER A 199 9.21 -13.25 43.40
CA SER A 199 9.87 -13.03 44.71
C SER A 199 8.95 -13.28 45.91
N GLY A 200 7.66 -13.57 45.69
CA GLY A 200 6.68 -13.85 46.74
C GLY A 200 6.18 -12.63 47.51
N SER A 201 6.57 -11.42 47.12
CA SER A 201 6.20 -10.15 47.75
C SER A 201 4.93 -9.51 47.16
N ALA A 202 4.33 -10.13 46.14
CA ALA A 202 3.04 -9.69 45.58
C ALA A 202 1.87 -9.99 46.53
N PRO A 203 0.76 -9.22 46.43
CA PRO A 203 -0.50 -9.54 47.08
C PRO A 203 -0.96 -10.97 46.79
N SER A 204 -1.73 -11.57 47.71
CA SER A 204 -2.18 -12.96 47.59
C SER A 204 -2.98 -13.21 46.31
N GLU A 205 -3.69 -12.19 45.82
CA GLU A 205 -4.51 -12.23 44.62
C GLU A 205 -3.71 -12.52 43.35
N TYR A 206 -2.47 -12.03 43.28
CA TYR A 206 -1.56 -12.30 42.17
C TYR A 206 -0.59 -13.45 42.45
N ARG A 207 -0.35 -13.77 43.73
CA ARG A 207 0.62 -14.79 44.14
C ARG A 207 0.03 -16.20 44.22
N ASP A 208 -1.20 -16.35 44.70
CA ASP A 208 -1.88 -17.64 44.81
C ASP A 208 -2.55 -17.99 43.48
N PRO A 209 -2.17 -19.09 42.81
CA PRO A 209 -2.77 -19.51 41.55
C PRO A 209 -4.30 -19.61 41.62
N ARG A 210 -4.85 -20.09 42.74
CA ARG A 210 -6.30 -20.29 42.89
C ARG A 210 -7.04 -18.95 42.93
N GLN A 211 -6.50 -17.97 43.65
CA GLN A 211 -7.07 -16.63 43.73
C GLN A 211 -6.88 -15.86 42.42
N PHE A 212 -5.73 -16.04 41.77
CA PHE A 212 -5.46 -15.44 40.47
C PHE A 212 -6.47 -15.90 39.42
N PHE A 213 -6.65 -17.22 39.26
CA PHE A 213 -7.58 -17.75 38.25
C PHE A 213 -9.04 -17.55 38.62
N SER A 214 -9.42 -17.48 39.90
CA SER A 214 -10.81 -17.17 40.27
C SER A 214 -11.22 -15.74 39.91
N ARG A 215 -10.25 -14.81 39.87
CA ARG A 215 -10.45 -13.40 39.49
C ARG A 215 -10.15 -13.12 38.02
N THR A 216 -9.64 -14.11 37.28
CA THR A 216 -9.24 -13.95 35.88
C THR A 216 -10.28 -14.52 34.94
N TYR A 217 -10.86 -13.68 34.09
CA TYR A 217 -11.68 -14.14 32.99
C TYR A 217 -10.81 -14.75 31.88
N LEU A 218 -11.04 -16.03 31.56
CA LEU A 218 -10.33 -16.74 30.51
C LEU A 218 -10.88 -16.36 29.14
N THR A 219 -10.29 -15.32 28.54
CA THR A 219 -10.58 -14.96 27.15
C THR A 219 -10.16 -16.08 26.20
N GLU A 220 -10.70 -16.07 24.98
CA GLU A 220 -10.30 -17.02 23.93
C GLU A 220 -8.79 -16.98 23.66
N GLY A 221 -8.21 -15.78 23.60
CA GLY A 221 -6.77 -15.59 23.40
C GLY A 221 -5.92 -16.14 24.56
N LEU A 222 -6.31 -15.87 25.81
CA LEU A 222 -5.61 -16.40 26.98
C LEU A 222 -5.73 -17.93 27.06
N SER A 223 -6.90 -18.48 26.75
CA SER A 223 -7.13 -19.91 26.71
C SER A 223 -6.27 -20.59 25.64
N THR A 224 -6.20 -20.01 24.44
CA THR A 224 -5.36 -20.49 23.34
C THR A 224 -3.88 -20.49 23.73
N LEU A 225 -3.42 -19.41 24.37
CA LEU A 225 -2.05 -19.30 24.87
C LEU A 225 -1.72 -20.39 25.90
N LEU A 226 -2.59 -20.61 26.89
CA LEU A 226 -2.39 -21.63 27.93
C LEU A 226 -2.40 -23.05 27.34
N ILE A 227 -3.31 -23.35 26.41
CA ILE A 227 -3.37 -24.66 25.73
C ILE A 227 -2.09 -24.89 24.91
N GLY A 228 -1.62 -23.89 24.17
CA GLY A 228 -0.38 -23.97 23.40
C GLY A 228 0.83 -24.25 24.28
N ALA A 229 0.94 -23.53 25.40
CA ALA A 229 2.01 -23.74 26.38
C ALA A 229 1.91 -25.11 27.08
N ALA A 230 0.71 -25.59 27.41
CA ALA A 230 0.53 -26.93 27.98
C ALA A 230 0.97 -28.03 27.00
N LYS A 231 0.59 -27.95 25.72
CA LYS A 231 1.06 -28.86 24.66
C LYS A 231 2.58 -28.86 24.55
N ARG A 232 3.20 -27.69 24.71
CA ARG A 232 4.66 -27.54 24.64
C ARG A 232 5.35 -28.20 25.83
N LEU A 233 4.86 -27.93 27.05
CA LEU A 233 5.38 -28.52 28.27
C LEU A 233 5.18 -30.04 28.32
N SER A 234 4.14 -30.56 27.67
CA SER A 234 3.89 -32.01 27.57
C SER A 234 4.61 -32.70 26.40
N GLY A 235 5.39 -31.97 25.60
CA GLY A 235 6.08 -32.53 24.42
C GLY A 235 5.16 -32.90 23.25
N SER A 236 3.90 -32.45 23.25
CA SER A 236 2.86 -32.80 22.28
C SER A 236 2.68 -31.74 21.17
N GLY A 237 3.67 -30.87 20.97
CA GLY A 237 3.66 -29.77 19.99
C GLY A 237 3.53 -28.38 20.63
N GLY A 238 3.12 -27.37 19.87
CA GLY A 238 2.98 -25.99 20.35
C GLY A 238 4.18 -25.09 20.02
N ASP A 239 3.89 -23.79 19.89
CA ASP A 239 4.85 -22.80 19.41
C ASP A 239 5.99 -22.58 20.42
N PRO A 240 7.26 -22.65 19.99
CA PRO A 240 8.41 -22.46 20.88
C PRO A 240 8.58 -21.01 21.32
N VAL A 241 8.09 -20.06 20.53
CA VAL A 241 8.21 -18.62 20.75
C VAL A 241 6.86 -18.01 20.46
N VAL A 242 6.32 -17.25 21.40
CA VAL A 242 5.03 -16.56 21.27
C VAL A 242 5.24 -15.08 21.50
N GLU A 243 4.85 -14.27 20.52
CA GLU A 243 4.87 -12.82 20.63
C GLU A 243 3.54 -12.32 21.22
N LEU A 244 3.58 -11.72 22.41
CA LEU A 244 2.39 -11.15 23.05
C LEU A 244 2.11 -9.75 22.48
N GLN A 245 1.35 -9.70 21.38
CA GLN A 245 0.89 -8.43 20.81
C GLN A 245 -0.45 -8.02 21.42
N THR A 246 -0.41 -7.10 22.40
CA THR A 246 -1.62 -6.40 22.85
C THR A 246 -1.37 -4.91 22.96
N ASN A 247 -2.42 -4.11 22.73
CA ASN A 247 -2.38 -2.66 22.90
C ASN A 247 -2.05 -2.27 24.36
N PHE A 248 -1.76 -0.99 24.62
CA PHE A 248 -1.50 -0.48 25.98
C PHE A 248 -2.63 -0.89 26.94
N GLY A 249 -2.26 -1.45 28.11
CA GLY A 249 -3.21 -1.96 29.11
C GLY A 249 -3.84 -3.33 28.79
N GLY A 250 -3.54 -3.94 27.65
CA GLY A 250 -4.18 -5.18 27.17
C GLY A 250 -3.70 -6.48 27.80
N GLY A 251 -3.27 -6.49 29.07
CA GLY A 251 -3.09 -7.75 29.82
C GLY A 251 -1.84 -8.60 29.54
N LYS A 252 -0.76 -8.08 28.91
CA LYS A 252 0.48 -8.87 28.65
C LYS A 252 1.07 -9.49 29.92
N THR A 253 1.26 -8.69 30.95
CA THR A 253 1.80 -9.16 32.22
C THR A 253 0.86 -10.16 32.89
N HIS A 254 -0.45 -10.00 32.69
CA HIS A 254 -1.46 -10.94 33.18
C HIS A 254 -1.38 -12.29 32.47
N SER A 255 -1.21 -12.29 31.14
CA SER A 255 -0.97 -13.50 30.35
C SER A 255 0.32 -14.21 30.77
N MET A 256 1.39 -13.45 31.03
CA MET A 256 2.63 -14.01 31.55
C MET A 256 2.46 -14.63 32.95
N LEU A 257 1.68 -13.99 33.83
CA LEU A 257 1.37 -14.53 35.16
C LEU A 257 0.52 -15.81 35.09
N ALA A 258 -0.44 -15.87 34.17
CA ALA A 258 -1.22 -17.07 33.95
C ALA A 258 -0.33 -18.24 33.51
N LEU A 259 0.61 -17.99 32.59
CA LEU A 259 1.63 -18.98 32.18
C LEU A 259 2.54 -19.37 33.35
N TYR A 260 2.99 -18.41 34.15
CA TYR A 260 3.81 -18.64 35.34
C TYR A 260 3.12 -19.56 36.34
N HIS A 261 1.85 -19.27 36.67
CA HIS A 261 1.06 -20.09 37.59
C HIS A 261 0.75 -21.48 37.03
N MET A 262 0.53 -21.59 35.71
CA MET A 262 0.30 -22.87 35.04
C MET A 262 1.55 -23.77 35.02
N ALA A 263 2.73 -23.18 34.74
CA ALA A 263 4.00 -23.92 34.72
C ALA A 263 4.50 -24.31 36.13
N GLY A 264 3.94 -23.69 37.18
CA GLY A 264 4.30 -23.92 38.58
C GLY A 264 5.71 -23.43 38.94
N GLN A 265 6.18 -23.76 40.14
CA GLN A 265 7.56 -23.48 40.59
C GLN A 265 8.58 -24.47 39.99
N THR A 266 8.36 -24.94 38.77
CA THR A 266 9.26 -25.89 38.11
C THR A 266 10.57 -25.16 37.82
N PRO A 267 11.71 -25.57 38.42
CA PRO A 267 12.98 -24.89 38.19
C PRO A 267 13.33 -24.95 36.71
N VAL A 268 13.78 -23.82 36.14
CA VAL A 268 14.31 -23.79 34.78
C VAL A 268 15.58 -24.63 34.77
N GLN A 269 15.50 -25.86 34.24
CA GLN A 269 16.71 -26.56 33.83
C GLN A 269 17.26 -25.78 32.63
N CYS A 270 18.43 -25.16 32.83
CA CYS A 270 19.14 -24.43 31.80
C CYS A 270 19.27 -25.35 30.57
N PRO A 271 18.69 -24.99 29.40
CA PRO A 271 18.92 -25.77 28.20
C PRO A 271 20.42 -25.71 27.88
N PRO A 272 21.05 -26.83 27.44
CA PRO A 272 22.45 -26.82 27.06
C PRO A 272 22.66 -25.73 26.01
N SER A 273 23.58 -24.82 26.29
CA SER A 273 23.96 -23.71 25.41
C SER A 273 24.11 -24.21 23.98
N ALA A 274 23.27 -23.74 23.06
CA ALA A 274 23.45 -23.98 21.64
C ALA A 274 24.85 -23.45 21.25
N PRO A 275 25.68 -24.23 20.54
CA PRO A 275 27.01 -23.78 20.15
C PRO A 275 26.85 -22.55 19.25
N MET A 276 27.51 -21.46 19.61
CA MET A 276 27.67 -20.31 18.73
C MET A 276 28.36 -20.79 17.45
N ALA A 277 27.64 -20.75 16.34
CA ALA A 277 28.24 -20.87 15.03
C ALA A 277 29.02 -19.58 14.76
N HIS A 278 30.34 -19.64 14.97
CA HIS A 278 31.27 -18.74 14.29
C HIS A 278 31.42 -19.24 12.86
N ILE A 279 30.89 -18.45 11.92
CA ILE A 279 31.41 -18.03 10.59
C ILE A 279 30.20 -17.53 9.78
#